data_AF-A0A239GEH0-F1
#
_entry.id   AF-A0A239GEH0-F1
#
_cell.length_a   1.000
_cell.length_b   1.000
_cell.length_c   1.000
_cell.angle_alpha   90.00
_cell.angle_beta   90.00
_cell.angle_gamma   90.00
#
_symmetry.space_group_name_H-M   'P 1'
#
loop_
_entity.id
_entity.type
_entity.pdbx_description
1 polymer ?
#
loop_
_entity_poly.entity_id
_entity_poly.type
_entity_poly.pdbx_seq_one_letter_code
_entity_poly.pdbx_strand_id
1 'polypeptide(L)'
;MTTAQPKSVKLDKEFTARLQKSTAEGGWTYVVWPESAEFFQTRGLVKVKGTIDGHPFRGSFMALGDGDHKLAVKAEIRRALGKDVGDDVTVHLTERLG
;
A
#
# COMPACT_ATOMS: atom_id res chain seq x y z
N MET A 1 -31.93 11.18 -1.93
CA MET A 1 -30.95 10.32 -2.60
C MET A 1 -29.81 10.10 -1.61
N THR A 2 -29.82 8.99 -0.88
CA THR A 2 -28.80 8.72 0.15
C THR A 2 -27.67 7.96 -0.50
N THR A 3 -26.56 8.63 -0.80
CA THR A 3 -25.31 7.97 -1.15
C THR A 3 -24.86 7.20 0.09
N ALA A 4 -24.93 5.86 0.06
CA ALA A 4 -24.36 5.06 1.12
C ALA A 4 -22.85 5.35 1.18
N GLN A 5 -22.37 5.79 2.33
CA GLN A 5 -20.93 5.94 2.55
C GLN A 5 -20.27 4.57 2.39
N PRO A 6 -19.16 4.44 1.63
CA PRO A 6 -18.46 3.17 1.54
C PRO A 6 -18.05 2.74 2.96
N LYS A 7 -18.38 1.50 3.32
CA LYS A 7 -18.03 0.94 4.63
C LYS A 7 -16.50 0.88 4.73
N SER A 8 -15.91 1.55 5.71
CA SER A 8 -14.50 1.39 6.05
C SER A 8 -14.34 0.59 7.34
N VAL A 9 -13.27 -0.19 7.42
CA VAL A 9 -12.86 -0.91 8.64
C VAL A 9 -11.60 -0.23 9.15
N LYS A 10 -11.57 0.15 10.43
CA LYS A 10 -10.37 0.70 11.07
C LYS A 10 -9.28 -0.36 11.16
N LEU A 11 -8.05 0.05 10.90
CA LEU A 11 -6.85 -0.75 11.02
C LEU A 11 -5.89 -0.02 11.96
N ASP A 12 -5.01 -0.77 12.59
CA ASP A 12 -3.84 -0.26 13.29
C ASP A 12 -2.69 -1.24 13.08
N LYS A 13 -2.09 -1.18 11.88
CA LYS A 13 -1.01 -2.10 11.50
C LYS A 13 0.10 -1.30 10.84
N GLU A 14 1.29 -1.47 11.39
CA GLU A 14 2.51 -0.85 10.89
C GLU A 14 3.49 -1.91 10.42
N PHE A 15 4.21 -1.61 9.34
CA PHE A 15 5.33 -2.40 8.87
C PHE A 15 6.34 -1.54 8.12
N THR A 16 7.61 -1.94 8.16
CA THR A 16 8.68 -1.32 7.36
C THR A 16 8.97 -2.21 6.15
N ALA A 17 9.13 -1.59 4.98
CA ALA A 17 9.47 -2.31 3.77
C ALA A 17 10.30 -1.44 2.83
N ARG A 18 11.13 -2.11 2.02
CA ARG A 18 12.00 -1.47 1.05
C ARG A 18 11.25 -1.09 -0.23
N LEU A 19 11.47 0.13 -0.72
CA LEU A 19 10.94 0.56 -2.01
C LEU A 19 11.61 -0.23 -3.15
N GLN A 20 10.79 -0.86 -3.97
CA GLN A 20 11.19 -1.66 -5.13
C GLN A 20 10.57 -1.08 -6.40
N LYS A 21 11.21 -1.31 -7.55
CA LYS A 21 10.67 -0.92 -8.85
C LYS A 21 10.42 -2.15 -9.69
N SER A 22 9.29 -2.19 -10.38
CA SER A 22 9.05 -3.22 -11.40
C SER A 22 10.06 -3.08 -12.54
N THR A 23 10.57 -4.20 -13.04
CA THR A 23 11.47 -4.26 -14.20
C THR A 23 10.75 -4.04 -15.54
N ALA A 24 9.42 -4.10 -15.54
CA ALA A 24 8.61 -3.78 -16.71
C ALA A 24 8.78 -2.31 -17.12
N GLU A 25 8.70 -2.03 -18.42
CA GLU A 25 8.69 -0.67 -18.92
C GLU A 25 7.52 0.12 -18.31
N GLY A 26 7.78 1.34 -17.82
CA GLY A 26 6.80 2.13 -17.07
C GLY A 26 6.45 1.56 -15.68
N GLY A 27 7.25 0.63 -15.17
CA GLY A 27 7.03 -0.09 -13.92
C GLY A 27 6.83 0.82 -12.70
N TRP A 28 5.83 0.47 -11.90
CA TRP A 28 5.52 1.16 -10.64
C TRP A 28 6.62 0.94 -9.59
N THR A 29 6.79 1.93 -8.72
CA THR A 29 7.48 1.76 -7.44
C THR A 29 6.49 1.27 -6.39
N TYR A 30 6.87 0.28 -5.60
CA TYR A 30 6.00 -0.39 -4.64
C TYR A 30 6.78 -0.89 -3.43
N VAL A 31 6.05 -1.33 -2.40
CA VAL A 31 6.57 -2.18 -1.33
C VAL A 31 5.86 -3.53 -1.34
N VAL A 32 6.54 -4.57 -0.89
CA VAL A 32 5.97 -5.90 -0.65
C VAL A 32 5.77 -6.08 0.85
N TRP A 33 4.61 -6.60 1.24
CA TRP A 33 4.35 -7.01 2.61
C TRP A 33 3.84 -8.45 2.64
N PRO A 34 4.70 -9.44 2.93
CA PRO A 34 4.36 -10.86 2.77
C PRO A 34 3.15 -11.31 3.61
N GLU A 35 2.96 -10.73 4.80
CA GLU A 35 1.84 -11.06 5.70
C GLU A 35 0.49 -10.50 5.22
N SER A 36 0.45 -9.64 4.20
CA SER A 36 -0.76 -8.89 3.84
C SER A 36 -1.93 -9.79 3.42
N ALA A 37 -1.64 -10.88 2.70
CA ALA A 37 -2.68 -11.78 2.20
C ALA A 37 -3.37 -12.52 3.35
N GLU A 38 -2.60 -12.93 4.35
CA GLU A 38 -3.12 -13.51 5.59
C GLU A 38 -3.84 -12.42 6.41
N PHE A 39 -3.21 -11.26 6.63
CA PHE A 39 -3.81 -10.18 7.41
C PHE A 39 -5.17 -9.72 6.84
N PHE A 40 -5.31 -9.60 5.52
CA PHE A 40 -6.57 -9.19 4.88
C PHE A 40 -7.53 -10.35 4.60
N GLN A 41 -7.10 -11.59 4.84
CA GLN A 41 -7.85 -12.82 4.54
C GLN A 41 -8.29 -12.88 3.07
N THR A 42 -7.46 -12.38 2.17
CA THR A 42 -7.72 -12.38 0.73
C THR A 42 -6.44 -12.21 -0.06
N ARG A 43 -6.40 -12.81 -1.25
CA ARG A 43 -5.36 -12.54 -2.25
C ARG A 43 -5.80 -11.50 -3.30
N GLY A 44 -7.02 -10.97 -3.20
CA GLY A 44 -7.55 -9.95 -4.11
C GLY A 44 -7.06 -8.54 -3.83
N LEU A 45 -7.60 -7.58 -4.59
CA LEU A 45 -7.36 -6.14 -4.41
C LEU A 45 -7.88 -5.67 -3.05
N VAL A 46 -7.04 -4.99 -2.26
CA VAL A 46 -7.43 -4.39 -0.98
C VAL A 46 -7.15 -2.90 -1.00
N LYS A 47 -8.20 -2.08 -1.01
CA LYS A 47 -8.08 -0.62 -0.92
C LYS A 47 -7.83 -0.21 0.53
N VAL A 48 -6.85 0.68 0.74
CA VAL A 48 -6.44 1.12 2.07
C VAL A 48 -6.20 2.63 2.14
N LYS A 49 -6.20 3.16 3.36
CA LYS A 49 -5.62 4.46 3.71
C LYS A 49 -4.61 4.29 4.84
N GLY A 50 -3.72 5.26 4.96
CA GLY A 50 -2.70 5.26 5.98
C GLY A 50 -1.71 6.40 5.82
N THR A 51 -0.52 6.19 6.37
CA THR A 51 0.66 7.02 6.14
C THR A 51 1.84 6.20 5.66
N ILE A 52 2.73 6.82 4.89
CA ILE A 52 4.07 6.32 4.56
C ILE A 52 5.05 7.34 5.13
N ASP A 53 5.84 6.95 6.13
CA ASP A 53 6.72 7.84 6.91
C ASP A 53 5.99 9.12 7.39
N GLY A 54 4.78 8.95 7.90
CA GLY A 54 3.91 10.05 8.34
C GLY A 54 3.21 10.83 7.22
N HIS A 55 3.56 10.62 5.94
CA HIS A 55 2.88 11.28 4.82
C HIS A 55 1.59 10.52 4.44
N PRO A 56 0.42 11.18 4.39
CA PRO A 56 -0.86 10.51 4.16
C PRO A 56 -0.94 9.89 2.77
N PHE A 57 -1.58 8.73 2.66
CA PHE A 57 -1.85 8.09 1.37
C PHE A 57 -3.22 7.39 1.32
N ARG A 58 -3.69 7.20 0.08
CA ARG A 58 -4.75 6.25 -0.27
C ARG A 58 -4.23 5.38 -1.40
N GLY A 59 -4.29 4.06 -1.21
CA GLY A 59 -3.64 3.10 -2.10
C GLY A 59 -4.35 1.77 -2.13
N SER A 60 -3.72 0.78 -2.76
CA SER A 60 -4.25 -0.58 -2.77
C SER A 60 -3.14 -1.62 -2.80
N PHE A 61 -3.34 -2.69 -2.04
CA PHE A 61 -2.58 -3.92 -2.17
C PHE A 61 -3.12 -4.72 -3.36
N MET A 62 -2.24 -5.20 -4.22
CA MET A 62 -2.57 -5.98 -5.42
C MET A 62 -1.71 -7.24 -5.47
N ALA A 63 -2.28 -8.38 -5.88
CA ALA A 63 -1.50 -9.59 -6.13
C ALA A 63 -0.67 -9.46 -7.41
N LEU A 64 0.59 -9.94 -7.38
CA LEU A 64 1.42 -10.07 -8.58
C LEU A 64 1.38 -11.45 -9.23
N GLY A 65 0.61 -12.40 -8.71
CA GLY A 65 0.57 -13.77 -9.21
C GLY A 65 1.53 -14.72 -8.49
N ASP A 66 2.57 -14.20 -7.83
CA ASP A 66 3.55 -14.99 -7.07
C ASP A 66 3.12 -15.28 -5.61
N GLY A 67 1.89 -14.91 -5.25
CA GLY A 67 1.32 -15.11 -3.91
C GLY A 67 1.37 -13.88 -2.99
N ASP A 68 2.31 -12.97 -3.23
CA ASP A 68 2.45 -11.73 -2.46
C ASP A 68 1.52 -10.60 -2.94
N HIS A 69 1.15 -9.71 -2.01
CA HIS A 69 0.62 -8.41 -2.39
C HIS A 69 1.69 -7.33 -2.42
N LYS A 70 1.43 -6.33 -3.25
CA LYS A 70 2.26 -5.13 -3.36
C LYS A 70 1.41 -3.88 -3.20
N LEU A 71 1.94 -2.92 -2.47
CA LEU A 71 1.35 -1.60 -2.31
C LEU A 71 2.11 -0.62 -3.20
N ALA A 72 1.43 -0.06 -4.19
CA ALA A 72 2.02 0.96 -5.05
C ALA A 72 2.31 2.25 -4.27
N VAL A 73 3.53 2.77 -4.40
CA VAL A 73 3.97 4.02 -3.80
C VAL A 73 4.13 5.07 -4.90
N LYS A 74 3.20 6.03 -4.92
CA LYS A 74 3.15 7.08 -5.95
C LYS A 74 4.41 7.93 -5.93
N ALA A 75 4.81 8.42 -7.10
CA ALA A 75 5.95 9.30 -7.25
C ALA A 75 5.82 10.59 -6.42
N GLU A 76 4.61 11.13 -6.25
CA GLU A 76 4.33 12.30 -5.42
C GLU A 76 4.73 12.07 -3.95
N ILE A 77 4.35 10.93 -3.36
CA ILE A 77 4.69 10.59 -1.97
C ILE A 77 6.21 10.44 -1.83
N ARG A 78 6.85 9.72 -2.75
CA ARG A 78 8.31 9.56 -2.79
C ARG A 78 9.04 10.90 -2.84
N ARG A 79 8.59 11.80 -3.72
CA ARG A 79 9.14 13.15 -3.85
C ARG A 79 8.93 13.97 -2.58
N ALA A 80 7.75 13.92 -1.97
CA ALA A 80 7.44 14.64 -0.74
C ALA A 80 8.30 14.15 0.44
N LEU A 81 8.65 12.86 0.45
CA LEU A 81 9.49 12.23 1.48
C LEU A 81 10.99 12.30 1.18
N GLY A 82 11.39 12.68 -0.03
CA GLY A 82 12.79 12.62 -0.47
C GLY A 82 13.36 11.20 -0.54
N LYS A 83 12.51 10.19 -0.81
CA LYS A 83 12.88 8.76 -0.85
C LYS A 83 12.71 8.17 -2.24
N ASP A 84 13.56 7.21 -2.61
CA ASP A 84 13.50 6.51 -3.89
C ASP A 84 13.70 4.99 -3.74
N VAL A 85 13.84 4.29 -4.87
CA VAL A 85 14.02 2.85 -4.91
C VAL A 85 15.26 2.46 -4.13
N GLY A 86 15.13 1.49 -3.23
CA GLY A 86 16.19 1.06 -2.35
C GLY A 86 16.14 1.66 -0.95
N ASP A 87 15.32 2.69 -0.71
CA ASP A 87 15.08 3.22 0.64
C ASP A 87 14.00 2.42 1.36
N ASP A 88 14.12 2.33 2.68
CA ASP A 88 13.07 1.79 3.53
C ASP A 88 12.02 2.86 3.86
N VAL A 89 10.77 2.45 3.89
CA VAL A 89 9.63 3.27 4.33
C VAL A 89 8.81 2.54 5.38
N THR A 90 8.28 3.26 6.35
CA THR A 90 7.34 2.73 7.32
C THR A 90 5.92 3.05 6.89
N VAL A 91 5.12 2.02 6.66
CA VAL A 91 3.71 2.12 6.28
C VAL A 91 2.86 1.85 7.51
N HIS A 92 2.00 2.81 7.86
CA HIS A 92 0.96 2.63 8.88
C HIS A 92 -0.41 2.62 8.23
N LEU A 93 -1.11 1.50 8.31
CA LEU A 93 -2.46 1.32 7.77
C LEU A 93 -3.51 1.71 8.82
N THR A 94 -4.38 2.64 8.45
CA THR A 94 -5.42 3.17 9.34
C THR A 94 -6.83 2.74 8.95
N GLU A 95 -7.06 2.44 7.67
CA GLU A 95 -8.37 2.01 7.17
C GLU A 95 -8.26 1.03 6.00
N ARG A 96 -9.09 -0.03 6.02
CA ARG A 96 -9.49 -0.78 4.83
C ARG A 96 -10.77 -0.16 4.27
N LEU A 97 -10.79 0.08 2.96
CA LEU A 97 -11.91 0.69 2.26
C LEU A 97 -12.72 -0.38 1.52
N GLY A 98 -14.02 -0.44 1.78
CA GLY A 98 -15.01 -1.29 1.10
C GLY A 98 -15.63 -0.62 -0.12
#